data_AF-A0A835FUM3-F1
#
_entry.id   AF-A0A835FUM3-F1
#
_cell.length_a   1.000
_cell.length_b   1.000
_cell.length_c   1.000
_cell.angle_alpha   90.00
_cell.angle_beta   90.00
_cell.angle_gamma   90.00
#
_symmetry.space_group_name_H-M   'P 1'
#
loop_
_entity.id
_entity.type
_entity.pdbx_description
1 polymer ?
#
loop_
_entity_poly.entity_id
_entity_poly.type
_entity_poly.pdbx_seq_one_letter_code
_entity_poly.pdbx_strand_id
1 'polypeptide(L)'
;MRPSYHPGGLYDDSNIAAHPITQIWHQKGKCPENTIPIRRTKEEDVLRASSIKRYGKKRPMSTPKLASIYEPDAGATNTHHQHAIASAYGEKYYGTRATVNLWQPTVERGNGFSLAQLWIGGGLGNDINTIEAGWQVYPALYHDSNTRLFIFWTRDAYQRTGCYNLNCQGFIQTNNRIAIGGSVSHVSRYGGPQSELSFLIWKDPKHGMWWLQVGIDVLGYWPSSIFSNLADSASDIHWGGEVASHNARQTSIQMGSGHFPQEGFSKASYIRNIQVIDSSNDLKLPNRLDLFAKRPNCYNVQGGASSSDWGTYIYYGGPGKSPNCP
;
A
#
# COMPACT_ATOMS: atom_id res chain seq x y z
N MET A 1 11.51 -20.70 -5.72
CA MET A 1 12.29 -19.63 -6.39
C MET A 1 12.72 -18.61 -5.33
N ARG A 2 13.90 -18.00 -5.47
CA ARG A 2 14.41 -16.96 -4.56
C ARG A 2 14.95 -15.80 -5.40
N PRO A 3 14.98 -14.56 -4.87
CA PRO A 3 15.61 -13.45 -5.56
C PRO A 3 17.10 -13.75 -5.78
N SER A 4 17.63 -13.31 -6.93
CA SER A 4 19.06 -13.41 -7.25
C SER A 4 19.87 -12.30 -6.59
N TYR A 5 19.21 -11.19 -6.23
CA TYR A 5 19.79 -10.05 -5.55
C TYR A 5 18.81 -9.52 -4.49
N HIS A 6 19.35 -9.06 -3.35
CA HIS A 6 18.60 -8.43 -2.27
C HIS A 6 19.17 -7.03 -1.99
N PRO A 7 18.39 -5.95 -2.19
CA PRO A 7 18.83 -4.57 -1.94
C PRO A 7 19.19 -4.34 -0.48
N GLY A 8 20.45 -3.94 -0.26
CA GLY A 8 21.00 -3.76 1.08
C GLY A 8 21.44 -5.06 1.73
N GLY A 9 21.84 -6.09 0.97
CA GLY A 9 22.46 -7.32 1.50
C GLY A 9 21.47 -8.35 2.06
N LEU A 10 21.81 -9.63 1.97
CA LEU A 10 20.96 -10.74 2.45
C LEU A 10 20.68 -10.69 3.97
N TYR A 11 21.46 -9.89 4.71
CA TYR A 11 21.40 -9.70 6.15
C TYR A 11 22.17 -8.43 6.51
N ASP A 12 21.59 -7.24 6.35
CA ASP A 12 22.25 -6.01 6.78
C ASP A 12 21.51 -5.39 7.97
N ASP A 13 22.22 -5.54 9.09
CA ASP A 13 22.24 -4.77 10.33
C ASP A 13 21.07 -4.84 11.33
N SER A 14 21.24 -5.82 12.22
CA SER A 14 21.25 -5.66 13.68
C SER A 14 21.17 -4.22 14.19
N ASN A 15 19.98 -3.82 14.68
CA ASN A 15 19.77 -3.07 15.94
C ASN A 15 18.29 -2.75 16.19
N ILE A 16 17.40 -3.03 15.25
CA ILE A 16 15.96 -3.09 15.52
C ILE A 16 15.59 -4.57 15.47
N ALA A 17 15.24 -5.17 16.62
CA ALA A 17 14.70 -6.52 16.64
C ALA A 17 13.54 -6.56 15.63
N ALA A 18 13.75 -7.19 14.48
CA ALA A 18 12.73 -7.25 13.45
C ALA A 18 11.67 -8.23 13.95
N HIS A 19 10.59 -7.69 14.50
CA HIS A 19 9.53 -8.51 15.06
C HIS A 19 8.83 -9.21 13.89
N PRO A 20 8.77 -10.56 13.89
CA PRO A 20 8.04 -11.30 12.88
C PRO A 20 6.60 -10.78 12.82
N ILE A 21 6.07 -10.64 11.60
CA ILE A 21 4.68 -10.25 11.42
C ILE A 21 3.82 -11.32 12.07
N THR A 22 2.99 -10.92 13.02
CA THR A 22 2.01 -11.82 13.63
C THR A 22 0.62 -11.52 13.05
N GLN A 23 -0.05 -12.58 12.64
CA GLN A 23 -1.40 -12.55 12.09
C GLN A 23 -2.32 -13.39 12.97
N ILE A 24 -3.61 -13.04 13.00
CA ILE A 24 -4.58 -13.71 13.87
C ILE A 24 -4.63 -15.24 13.63
N TRP A 25 -4.45 -15.68 12.37
CA TRP A 25 -4.49 -17.11 12.04
C TRP A 25 -3.30 -17.91 12.59
N HIS A 26 -2.18 -17.27 12.96
CA HIS A 26 -1.05 -17.95 13.59
C HIS A 26 -1.40 -18.58 14.93
N GLN A 27 -2.43 -18.06 15.62
CA GLN A 27 -2.97 -18.67 16.84
C GLN A 27 -3.64 -20.03 16.58
N LYS A 28 -3.98 -20.33 15.32
CA LYS A 28 -4.64 -21.57 14.90
C LYS A 28 -3.68 -22.56 14.24
N GLY A 29 -2.41 -22.18 14.02
CA GLY A 29 -1.40 -23.08 13.49
C GLY A 29 -0.41 -22.41 12.54
N LYS A 30 0.29 -23.23 11.77
CA LYS A 30 1.29 -22.84 10.77
C LYS A 30 0.95 -23.50 9.43
N CYS A 31 1.32 -22.86 8.33
CA CYS A 31 1.14 -23.46 7.01
C CYS A 31 2.26 -24.49 6.75
N PRO A 32 1.96 -25.69 6.24
CA PRO A 32 2.97 -26.70 5.93
C PRO A 32 4.05 -26.20 4.95
N GLU A 33 5.20 -26.88 4.95
CA GLU A 33 6.22 -26.64 3.94
C GLU A 33 5.69 -26.87 2.53
N ASN A 34 6.21 -26.13 1.55
CA ASN A 34 5.80 -26.19 0.14
C ASN A 34 4.32 -25.83 -0.12
N THR A 35 3.63 -25.20 0.83
CA THR A 35 2.27 -24.67 0.67
C THR A 35 2.23 -23.19 1.02
N ILE A 36 1.17 -22.48 0.65
CA ILE A 36 0.97 -21.06 1.02
C ILE A 36 -0.35 -20.89 1.77
N PRO A 37 -0.42 -20.01 2.79
CA PRO A 37 -1.68 -19.72 3.45
C PRO A 37 -2.55 -18.83 2.56
N ILE A 38 -3.77 -19.30 2.27
CA ILE A 38 -4.75 -18.57 1.44
C ILE A 38 -5.98 -18.28 2.28
N ARG A 39 -6.43 -17.01 2.28
CA ARG A 39 -7.73 -16.65 2.85
C ARG A 39 -8.83 -17.31 2.01
N ARG A 40 -9.67 -18.13 2.66
CA ARG A 40 -10.85 -18.72 2.03
C ARG A 40 -11.81 -17.61 1.55
N THR A 41 -12.18 -17.66 0.28
CA THR A 41 -13.27 -16.86 -0.29
C THR A 41 -14.55 -17.68 -0.22
N LYS A 42 -15.62 -17.09 0.28
CA LYS A 42 -16.96 -17.68 0.37
C LYS A 42 -17.88 -17.10 -0.71
N GLU A 43 -19.00 -17.76 -0.96
CA GLU A 43 -20.02 -17.30 -1.90
C GLU A 43 -20.53 -15.88 -1.56
N GLU A 44 -20.75 -15.60 -0.28
CA GLU A 44 -21.17 -14.29 0.23
C GLU A 44 -20.19 -13.15 -0.13
N ASP A 45 -18.88 -13.43 -0.20
CA ASP A 45 -17.86 -12.44 -0.59
C ASP A 45 -18.03 -12.07 -2.08
N VAL A 46 -18.35 -13.06 -2.92
CA VAL A 46 -18.50 -12.89 -4.38
C VAL A 46 -19.80 -12.20 -4.74
N LEU A 47 -20.92 -12.58 -4.11
CA LEU A 47 -22.24 -12.00 -4.36
C LEU A 47 -22.27 -10.48 -4.13
N ARG A 48 -21.52 -10.00 -3.13
CA ARG A 48 -21.40 -8.57 -2.83
C ARG A 48 -20.69 -7.77 -3.90
N ALA A 49 -19.71 -8.37 -4.57
CA ALA A 49 -19.03 -7.75 -5.70
C ALA A 49 -19.89 -7.71 -6.97
N SER A 50 -21.18 -8.07 -6.90
CA SER A 50 -22.16 -8.19 -7.99
C SER A 50 -21.86 -9.28 -9.03
N SER A 51 -20.60 -9.72 -9.18
CA SER A 51 -20.21 -10.83 -10.06
C SER A 51 -18.82 -11.34 -9.75
N ILE A 52 -18.54 -12.60 -10.13
CA ILE A 52 -17.19 -13.20 -10.11
C ILE A 52 -16.19 -12.35 -10.91
N LYS A 53 -16.61 -11.79 -12.05
CA LYS A 53 -15.74 -10.96 -12.91
C LYS A 53 -15.27 -9.66 -12.25
N ARG A 54 -16.01 -9.16 -11.25
CA ARG A 54 -15.73 -7.91 -10.54
C ARG A 54 -15.12 -8.13 -9.15
N TYR A 55 -15.23 -9.33 -8.59
CA TYR A 55 -14.68 -9.62 -7.26
C TYR A 55 -13.18 -9.35 -7.20
N GLY A 56 -12.77 -8.55 -6.20
CA GLY A 56 -11.38 -8.15 -6.00
C GLY A 56 -10.86 -7.11 -7.00
N LYS A 57 -11.63 -6.59 -7.94
CA LYS A 57 -11.16 -5.54 -8.88
C LYS A 57 -11.39 -4.14 -8.32
N LYS A 58 -10.42 -3.25 -8.53
CA LYS A 58 -10.62 -1.79 -8.39
C LYS A 58 -11.39 -1.25 -9.60
N ARG A 59 -12.00 -0.07 -9.44
CA ARG A 59 -12.65 0.64 -10.55
C ARG A 59 -11.62 1.54 -11.26
N PRO A 60 -11.84 1.91 -12.54
CA PRO A 60 -11.00 2.90 -13.21
C PRO A 60 -10.89 4.20 -12.37
N MET A 61 -9.73 4.87 -12.41
CA MET A 61 -9.38 6.10 -11.64
C MET A 61 -8.95 5.92 -10.17
N SER A 62 -8.49 4.73 -9.76
CA SER A 62 -7.97 4.50 -8.40
C SER A 62 -6.51 4.95 -8.16
N THR A 63 -5.82 5.52 -9.15
CA THR A 63 -4.50 6.15 -8.94
C THR A 63 -4.58 7.66 -8.88
N PRO A 64 -3.82 8.30 -7.97
CA PRO A 64 -3.60 9.73 -8.02
C PRO A 64 -2.79 10.06 -9.27
N LYS A 65 -3.46 10.46 -10.36
CA LYS A 65 -2.77 11.09 -11.50
C LYS A 65 -2.32 12.47 -11.05
N LEU A 66 -1.01 12.72 -10.94
CA LEU A 66 -0.53 14.10 -10.74
C LEU A 66 -0.98 15.03 -11.91
N ALA A 67 -1.26 14.49 -13.09
CA ALA A 67 -1.85 15.26 -14.19
C ALA A 67 -3.29 15.75 -13.93
N SER A 68 -4.01 15.23 -12.91
CA SER A 68 -5.35 15.69 -12.55
C SER A 68 -5.34 16.89 -11.59
N ILE A 69 -4.22 17.63 -11.48
CA ILE A 69 -4.14 18.90 -10.73
C ILE A 69 -5.11 19.96 -11.29
N TYR A 70 -5.64 19.78 -12.51
CA TYR A 70 -6.52 20.76 -13.17
C TYR A 70 -7.82 20.22 -13.77
N GLU A 71 -8.17 18.94 -13.60
CA GLU A 71 -9.45 18.44 -14.11
C GLU A 71 -10.54 18.46 -13.02
N PRO A 72 -11.63 19.24 -13.19
CA PRO A 72 -12.83 19.04 -12.39
C PRO A 72 -13.33 17.62 -12.65
N ASP A 73 -13.73 16.88 -11.60
CA ASP A 73 -14.21 15.49 -11.63
C ASP A 73 -15.02 15.20 -12.91
N ALA A 74 -14.33 14.73 -13.96
CA ALA A 74 -14.92 14.49 -15.26
C ALA A 74 -15.55 13.09 -15.24
N GLY A 75 -16.77 13.03 -14.69
CA GLY A 75 -17.72 11.97 -15.03
C GLY A 75 -17.78 10.75 -14.10
N ALA A 76 -18.94 10.60 -13.48
CA ALA A 76 -19.68 9.33 -13.34
C ALA A 76 -19.00 8.13 -12.65
N THR A 77 -18.20 8.34 -11.60
CA THR A 77 -17.98 7.28 -10.60
C THR A 77 -18.56 7.70 -9.26
N ASN A 78 -19.50 6.91 -8.73
CA ASN A 78 -20.05 7.05 -7.36
C ASN A 78 -18.99 6.76 -6.27
N THR A 79 -17.69 6.89 -6.55
CA THR A 79 -16.60 6.57 -5.62
C THR A 79 -15.58 7.70 -5.70
N HIS A 80 -15.36 8.38 -4.59
CA HIS A 80 -14.49 9.53 -4.45
C HIS A 80 -13.27 9.13 -3.64
N HIS A 81 -12.10 9.30 -4.25
CA HIS A 81 -10.82 8.98 -3.65
C HIS A 81 -10.16 10.26 -3.10
N GLN A 82 -9.65 10.18 -1.87
CA GLN A 82 -8.87 11.23 -1.21
C GLN A 82 -7.51 10.67 -0.87
N HIS A 83 -6.47 11.48 -1.05
CA HIS A 83 -5.08 11.09 -0.89
C HIS A 83 -4.36 12.05 0.04
N ALA A 84 -3.43 11.53 0.83
CA ALA A 84 -2.41 12.30 1.54
C ALA A 84 -1.08 11.52 1.39
N ILE A 85 -0.26 11.95 0.43
CA ILE A 85 0.86 11.15 -0.08
C ILE A 85 2.12 11.99 -0.27
N ALA A 86 3.27 11.31 -0.30
CA ALA A 86 4.51 11.79 -0.90
C ALA A 86 4.78 11.05 -2.21
N SER A 87 5.46 11.71 -3.14
CA SER A 87 5.79 11.19 -4.47
C SER A 87 7.24 11.46 -4.82
N ALA A 88 7.89 10.52 -5.50
CA ALA A 88 9.16 10.70 -6.19
C ALA A 88 8.97 10.41 -7.67
N TYR A 89 9.50 11.29 -8.54
CA TYR A 89 9.40 11.18 -9.99
C TYR A 89 10.62 11.84 -10.66
N GLY A 90 10.74 11.65 -11.98
CA GLY A 90 11.79 12.26 -12.80
C GLY A 90 13.02 11.39 -13.02
N GLU A 91 13.03 10.17 -12.47
CA GLU A 91 14.08 9.18 -12.63
C GLU A 91 13.48 7.81 -12.93
N LYS A 92 14.34 6.83 -13.24
CA LYS A 92 13.95 5.42 -13.30
C LYS A 92 14.13 4.78 -11.93
N TYR A 93 13.08 4.17 -11.41
CA TYR A 93 13.10 3.46 -10.14
C TYR A 93 12.99 1.95 -10.35
N TYR A 94 13.74 1.20 -9.57
CA TYR A 94 13.76 -0.26 -9.57
C TYR A 94 13.18 -0.83 -8.28
N GLY A 95 12.54 0.00 -7.47
CA GLY A 95 11.91 -0.39 -6.23
C GLY A 95 11.91 0.71 -5.17
N THR A 96 11.43 0.35 -3.99
CA THR A 96 11.36 1.22 -2.83
C THR A 96 11.33 0.41 -1.53
N ARG A 97 11.86 1.02 -0.47
CA ARG A 97 11.74 0.56 0.91
C ARG A 97 11.06 1.64 1.75
N ALA A 98 10.14 1.24 2.62
CA ALA A 98 9.59 2.14 3.63
C ALA A 98 8.98 1.36 4.81
N THR A 99 8.97 1.97 5.99
CA THR A 99 8.32 1.45 7.20
C THR A 99 7.04 2.21 7.47
N VAL A 100 5.91 1.49 7.55
CA VAL A 100 4.57 2.04 7.71
C VAL A 100 4.01 1.65 9.07
N ASN A 101 3.50 2.61 9.86
CA ASN A 101 2.80 2.26 11.08
C ASN A 101 1.36 1.76 10.83
N LEU A 102 0.91 0.86 11.68
CA LEU A 102 -0.34 0.12 11.50
C LEU A 102 -1.47 0.77 12.30
N TRP A 103 -2.60 1.01 11.67
CA TRP A 103 -3.80 1.54 12.34
C TRP A 103 -5.04 0.76 11.93
N GLN A 104 -6.08 0.88 12.74
CA GLN A 104 -7.42 0.37 12.46
C GLN A 104 -8.39 1.56 12.35
N PRO A 105 -8.33 2.34 11.27
CA PRO A 105 -9.22 3.49 11.07
C PRO A 105 -10.69 3.07 11.05
N THR A 106 -11.54 3.96 11.56
CA THR A 106 -12.98 3.85 11.40
C THR A 106 -13.34 4.13 9.95
N VAL A 107 -14.08 3.20 9.34
CA VAL A 107 -14.61 3.33 7.99
C VAL A 107 -16.14 3.26 8.02
N GLU A 108 -16.82 4.01 7.15
CA GLU A 108 -18.27 3.92 7.00
C GLU A 108 -18.68 2.49 6.57
N ARG A 109 -19.78 1.96 7.12
CA ARG A 109 -20.33 0.67 6.68
C ARG A 109 -20.80 0.80 5.22
N GLY A 110 -20.18 0.04 4.33
CA GLY A 110 -20.46 0.07 2.90
C GLY A 110 -19.22 -0.25 2.07
N ASN A 111 -19.15 0.29 0.85
CA ASN A 111 -18.04 0.09 -0.10
C ASN A 111 -16.89 1.09 0.12
N GLY A 112 -16.74 1.64 1.33
CA GLY A 112 -15.63 2.52 1.67
C GLY A 112 -14.41 1.74 2.16
N PHE A 113 -13.22 2.35 2.01
CA PHE A 113 -11.98 1.83 2.59
C PHE A 113 -11.05 2.95 3.02
N SER A 114 -10.13 2.61 3.93
CA SER A 114 -8.93 3.37 4.21
C SER A 114 -7.73 2.44 4.11
N LEU A 115 -6.65 2.93 3.52
CA LEU A 115 -5.41 2.18 3.39
C LEU A 115 -4.17 3.06 3.55
N ALA A 116 -3.05 2.41 3.79
CA ALA A 116 -1.71 2.98 3.73
C ALA A 116 -0.84 2.07 2.89
N GLN A 117 -0.07 2.63 1.95
CA GLN A 117 0.64 1.80 0.99
C GLN A 117 1.84 2.48 0.32
N LEU A 118 2.57 1.64 -0.41
CA LEU A 118 3.58 2.00 -1.40
C LEU A 118 2.98 1.70 -2.79
N TRP A 119 3.05 2.68 -3.69
CA TRP A 119 2.69 2.57 -5.10
C TRP A 119 3.95 2.66 -5.96
N ILE A 120 4.13 1.70 -6.83
CA ILE A 120 5.17 1.71 -7.85
C ILE A 120 4.46 1.84 -9.20
N GLY A 121 4.67 2.97 -9.88
CA GLY A 121 3.97 3.32 -11.11
C GLY A 121 4.87 3.40 -12.34
N GLY A 122 4.28 3.12 -13.50
CA GLY A 122 4.96 3.20 -14.80
C GLY A 122 3.97 3.42 -15.93
N GLY A 123 4.34 4.25 -16.91
CA GLY A 123 3.53 4.49 -18.11
C GLY A 123 2.49 5.60 -17.97
N LEU A 124 1.69 5.81 -19.03
CA LEU A 124 0.74 6.91 -19.13
C LEU A 124 -0.59 6.45 -19.74
N GLY A 125 -1.64 7.25 -19.53
CA GLY A 125 -2.96 7.03 -20.12
C GLY A 125 -3.57 5.69 -19.72
N ASN A 126 -3.87 4.86 -20.72
CA ASN A 126 -4.51 3.54 -20.55
C ASN A 126 -3.50 2.40 -20.34
N ASP A 127 -2.20 2.67 -20.47
CA ASP A 127 -1.11 1.70 -20.28
C ASP A 127 -0.40 1.90 -18.93
N ILE A 128 -1.04 2.58 -17.98
CA ILE A 128 -0.50 2.74 -16.62
C ILE A 128 -0.42 1.37 -15.96
N ASN A 129 0.78 1.03 -15.53
CA ASN A 129 1.11 -0.15 -14.75
C ASN A 129 1.29 0.25 -13.30
N THR A 130 0.79 -0.55 -12.36
CA THR A 130 1.08 -0.34 -10.93
C THR A 130 1.32 -1.64 -10.19
N ILE A 131 2.17 -1.55 -9.17
CA ILE A 131 2.31 -2.50 -8.08
C ILE A 131 2.01 -1.75 -6.78
N GLU A 132 1.20 -2.36 -5.93
CA GLU A 132 0.71 -1.78 -4.68
C GLU A 132 0.88 -2.77 -3.54
N ALA A 133 1.42 -2.32 -2.41
CA ALA A 133 1.46 -3.11 -1.19
C ALA A 133 1.34 -2.24 0.06
N GLY A 134 0.65 -2.75 1.07
CA GLY A 134 0.47 -2.05 2.32
C GLY A 134 -0.52 -2.75 3.25
N TRP A 135 -1.22 -1.95 4.06
CA TRP A 135 -2.33 -2.41 4.87
C TRP A 135 -3.61 -1.64 4.54
N GLN A 136 -4.77 -2.28 4.71
CA GLN A 136 -6.06 -1.64 4.52
C GLN A 136 -7.12 -2.15 5.50
N VAL A 137 -8.12 -1.31 5.76
CA VAL A 137 -9.40 -1.68 6.36
C VAL A 137 -10.46 -1.54 5.27
N TYR A 138 -11.01 -2.67 4.83
CA TYR A 138 -11.96 -2.71 3.72
C TYR A 138 -13.12 -3.70 3.98
N PRO A 139 -14.18 -3.29 4.69
CA PRO A 139 -15.27 -4.17 5.09
C PRO A 139 -16.01 -4.82 3.92
N ALA A 140 -16.14 -4.14 2.79
CA ALA A 140 -16.77 -4.74 1.61
C ALA A 140 -15.99 -5.95 1.11
N LEU A 141 -14.65 -5.92 1.14
CA LEU A 141 -13.82 -7.04 0.68
C LEU A 141 -13.64 -8.16 1.71
N TYR A 142 -13.61 -7.83 3.00
CA TYR A 142 -13.18 -8.79 4.04
C TYR A 142 -14.25 -9.19 5.06
N HIS A 143 -15.44 -8.57 5.02
CA HIS A 143 -16.55 -8.84 5.96
C HIS A 143 -16.24 -8.51 7.43
N ASP A 144 -15.19 -7.73 7.69
CA ASP A 144 -14.85 -7.22 9.01
C ASP A 144 -14.18 -5.85 8.91
N SER A 145 -13.80 -5.29 10.05
CA SER A 145 -13.07 -4.01 10.11
C SER A 145 -11.63 -4.20 10.55
N ASN A 146 -11.08 -5.41 10.37
CA ASN A 146 -9.71 -5.71 10.78
C ASN A 146 -8.72 -5.10 9.78
N THR A 147 -7.61 -4.57 10.31
CA THR A 147 -6.46 -4.16 9.49
C THR A 147 -5.82 -5.39 8.86
N ARG A 148 -5.66 -5.38 7.54
CA ARG A 148 -5.17 -6.53 6.78
C ARG A 148 -4.06 -6.10 5.85
N LEU A 149 -3.04 -6.95 5.71
CA LEU A 149 -2.08 -6.82 4.63
C LEU A 149 -2.81 -6.94 3.29
N PHE A 150 -2.44 -6.12 2.32
CA PHE A 150 -2.94 -6.27 0.97
C PHE A 150 -1.85 -6.03 -0.05
N ILE A 151 -2.10 -6.59 -1.23
CA ILE A 151 -1.42 -6.20 -2.45
C ILE A 151 -2.45 -5.92 -3.55
N PHE A 152 -2.05 -5.13 -4.53
CA PHE A 152 -2.77 -4.94 -5.78
C PHE A 152 -1.75 -4.77 -6.92
N TRP A 153 -2.16 -5.04 -8.15
CA TRP A 153 -1.37 -4.70 -9.34
C TRP A 153 -2.31 -4.45 -10.52
N THR A 154 -1.87 -3.70 -11.53
CA THR A 154 -2.55 -3.59 -12.84
C THR A 154 -1.53 -3.33 -13.93
N ARG A 155 -1.85 -3.69 -15.18
CA ARG A 155 -1.07 -3.31 -16.38
C ARG A 155 -1.81 -2.36 -17.31
N ASP A 156 -3.08 -2.04 -17.03
CA ASP A 156 -3.96 -1.32 -17.95
C ASP A 156 -4.82 -0.25 -17.27
N ALA A 157 -4.21 0.52 -16.35
CA ALA A 157 -4.88 1.60 -15.64
C ALA A 157 -6.19 1.17 -14.94
N TYR A 158 -6.21 -0.01 -14.33
CA TYR A 158 -7.35 -0.58 -13.60
C TYR A 158 -8.58 -0.89 -14.49
N GLN A 159 -8.40 -1.00 -15.80
CA GLN A 159 -9.52 -1.23 -16.72
C GLN A 159 -9.98 -2.69 -16.69
N ARG A 160 -9.06 -3.64 -16.96
CA ARG A 160 -9.41 -5.06 -17.07
C ARG A 160 -8.54 -5.95 -16.21
N THR A 161 -7.28 -5.60 -16.04
CA THR A 161 -6.30 -6.41 -15.32
C THR A 161 -6.20 -6.04 -13.85
N GLY A 162 -5.61 -6.93 -13.07
CA GLY A 162 -5.41 -6.70 -11.65
C GLY A 162 -6.56 -7.09 -10.75
N CYS A 163 -6.19 -7.43 -9.52
CA CYS A 163 -7.12 -7.60 -8.41
C CYS A 163 -6.36 -7.53 -7.08
N TYR A 164 -7.12 -7.44 -6.00
CA TYR A 164 -6.59 -7.54 -4.65
C TYR A 164 -6.06 -8.95 -4.35
N ASN A 165 -4.93 -8.99 -3.67
CA ASN A 165 -4.36 -10.20 -3.06
C ASN A 165 -4.15 -11.31 -4.11
N LEU A 166 -4.51 -12.54 -3.75
CA LEU A 166 -4.42 -13.72 -4.62
C LEU A 166 -5.76 -14.03 -5.31
N ASN A 167 -6.67 -13.05 -5.42
CA ASN A 167 -8.01 -13.27 -5.98
C ASN A 167 -8.00 -13.51 -7.51
N CYS A 168 -6.86 -13.29 -8.16
CA CYS A 168 -6.61 -13.52 -9.58
C CYS A 168 -5.11 -13.79 -9.77
N GLN A 169 -4.75 -14.36 -10.92
CA GLN A 169 -3.36 -14.64 -11.28
C GLN A 169 -2.58 -13.34 -11.46
N GLY A 170 -1.32 -13.30 -11.02
CA GLY A 170 -0.40 -12.18 -11.25
C GLY A 170 0.73 -12.10 -10.23
N PHE A 171 0.43 -12.35 -8.96
CA PHE A 171 1.43 -12.51 -7.91
C PHE A 171 1.64 -13.99 -7.59
N ILE A 172 2.90 -14.42 -7.50
CA ILE A 172 3.27 -15.77 -7.07
C ILE A 172 3.82 -15.68 -5.65
N GLN A 173 3.00 -16.06 -4.68
CA GLN A 173 3.45 -16.20 -3.30
C GLN A 173 4.31 -17.46 -3.15
N THR A 174 5.44 -17.33 -2.48
CA THR A 174 6.38 -18.43 -2.18
C THR A 174 6.58 -18.65 -0.68
N ASN A 175 6.18 -17.70 0.15
CA ASN A 175 6.27 -17.78 1.60
C ASN A 175 5.05 -18.49 2.22
N ASN A 176 5.29 -19.34 3.22
CA ASN A 176 4.26 -20.08 3.95
C ASN A 176 3.95 -19.50 5.35
N ARG A 177 4.60 -18.40 5.73
CA ARG A 177 4.48 -17.78 7.06
C ARG A 177 3.43 -16.68 7.11
N ILE A 178 3.22 -15.95 6.02
CA ILE A 178 2.32 -14.79 5.99
C ILE A 178 1.21 -15.02 4.97
N ALA A 179 -0.04 -14.81 5.38
CA ALA A 179 -1.20 -14.80 4.50
C ALA A 179 -1.43 -13.39 3.95
N ILE A 180 -1.33 -13.21 2.64
CA ILE A 180 -1.77 -11.98 1.97
C ILE A 180 -3.30 -11.86 2.13
N GLY A 181 -3.79 -10.66 2.49
CA GLY A 181 -5.18 -10.47 2.89
C GLY A 181 -5.49 -10.90 4.33
N GLY A 182 -4.51 -11.44 5.08
CA GLY A 182 -4.65 -11.83 6.48
C GLY A 182 -4.61 -10.65 7.44
N SER A 183 -5.35 -10.76 8.55
CA SER A 183 -5.42 -9.74 9.59
C SER A 183 -4.13 -9.68 10.41
N VAL A 184 -3.60 -8.48 10.60
CA VAL A 184 -2.50 -8.24 11.56
C VAL A 184 -3.04 -8.31 12.99
N SER A 185 -2.24 -8.80 13.92
CA SER A 185 -2.63 -9.01 15.32
C SER A 185 -2.56 -7.74 16.19
N HIS A 186 -1.62 -6.84 15.88
CA HIS A 186 -1.33 -5.64 16.65
C HIS A 186 -1.32 -4.41 15.76
N VAL A 187 -1.94 -3.35 16.24
CA VAL A 187 -1.98 -2.02 15.62
C VAL A 187 -1.57 -0.97 16.65
N SER A 188 -1.12 0.18 16.17
CA SER A 188 -0.77 1.33 16.99
C SER A 188 -1.95 1.85 17.82
N ARG A 189 -1.62 2.50 18.93
CA ARG A 189 -2.58 3.22 19.79
C ARG A 189 -2.23 4.69 19.88
N TYR A 190 -3.25 5.53 19.88
CA TYR A 190 -3.09 6.98 20.00
C TYR A 190 -2.43 7.34 21.34
N GLY A 191 -1.32 8.08 21.27
CA GLY A 191 -0.50 8.45 22.43
C GLY A 191 0.16 7.27 23.15
N GLY A 192 0.20 6.09 22.51
CA GLY A 192 0.64 4.83 23.13
C GLY A 192 1.58 4.01 22.26
N PRO A 193 1.69 2.69 22.53
CA PRO A 193 2.55 1.80 21.76
C PRO A 193 2.26 1.85 20.27
N GLN A 194 3.33 1.88 19.46
CA GLN A 194 3.25 1.86 18.01
C GLN A 194 3.56 0.47 17.46
N SER A 195 2.90 0.08 16.38
CA SER A 195 3.20 -1.13 15.62
C SER A 195 3.50 -0.74 14.17
N GLU A 196 4.52 -1.35 13.59
CA GLU A 196 5.04 -0.98 12.27
C GLU A 196 5.32 -2.21 11.42
N LEU A 197 5.27 -2.04 10.10
CA LEU A 197 5.74 -3.01 9.12
C LEU A 197 6.63 -2.34 8.09
N SER A 198 7.80 -2.92 7.87
CA SER A 198 8.68 -2.55 6.76
C SER A 198 8.26 -3.27 5.49
N PHE A 199 8.18 -2.55 4.38
CA PHE A 199 7.91 -3.08 3.06
C PHE A 199 9.11 -2.78 2.16
N LEU A 200 9.51 -3.78 1.38
CA LEU A 200 10.53 -3.65 0.35
C LEU A 200 9.97 -4.28 -0.93
N ILE A 201 9.86 -3.48 -1.98
CA ILE A 201 9.53 -3.93 -3.32
C ILE A 201 10.70 -3.60 -4.23
N TRP A 202 11.21 -4.58 -4.97
CA TRP A 202 12.34 -4.36 -5.87
C TRP A 202 12.30 -5.26 -7.09
N LYS A 203 12.87 -4.78 -8.18
CA LYS A 203 13.02 -5.52 -9.43
C LYS A 203 14.35 -6.26 -9.44
N ASP A 204 14.29 -7.58 -9.41
CA ASP A 204 15.46 -8.44 -9.48
C ASP A 204 16.22 -8.22 -10.81
N PRO A 205 17.53 -7.93 -10.79
CA PRO A 205 18.28 -7.55 -11.98
C PRO A 205 18.49 -8.72 -12.96
N LYS A 206 18.51 -9.97 -12.48
CA LYS A 206 18.81 -11.14 -13.30
C LYS A 206 17.58 -11.67 -14.03
N HIS A 207 16.46 -11.74 -13.32
CA HIS A 207 15.22 -12.34 -13.82
C HIS A 207 14.11 -11.31 -14.11
N GLY A 208 14.30 -10.05 -13.72
CA GLY A 208 13.35 -8.96 -13.92
C GLY A 208 12.10 -9.03 -13.05
N MET A 209 12.02 -9.98 -12.12
CA MET A 209 10.85 -10.17 -11.25
C MET A 209 10.76 -9.09 -10.19
N TRP A 210 9.56 -8.55 -9.96
CA TRP A 210 9.31 -7.64 -8.86
C TRP A 210 9.03 -8.44 -7.59
N TRP A 211 9.95 -8.44 -6.65
CA TRP A 211 9.80 -9.13 -5.37
C TRP A 211 9.15 -8.24 -4.33
N LEU A 212 8.38 -8.86 -3.44
CA LEU A 212 7.81 -8.22 -2.25
C LEU A 212 8.39 -8.89 -1.00
N GLN A 213 8.92 -8.07 -0.10
CA GLN A 213 9.25 -8.42 1.26
C GLN A 213 8.44 -7.57 2.23
N VAL A 214 7.98 -8.20 3.30
CA VAL A 214 7.34 -7.53 4.43
C VAL A 214 7.99 -8.00 5.72
N GLY A 215 8.50 -7.06 6.52
CA GLY A 215 9.37 -7.37 7.65
C GLY A 215 10.61 -8.13 7.18
N ILE A 216 10.83 -9.32 7.72
CA ILE A 216 11.95 -10.21 7.37
C ILE A 216 11.60 -11.25 6.29
N ASP A 217 10.34 -11.34 5.91
CA ASP A 217 9.83 -12.40 5.05
C ASP A 217 9.75 -11.92 3.61
N VAL A 218 10.44 -12.60 2.69
CA VAL A 218 10.22 -12.43 1.24
C VAL A 218 8.97 -13.22 0.86
N LEU A 219 7.87 -12.51 0.57
CA LEU A 219 6.54 -13.11 0.38
C LEU A 219 6.41 -13.81 -0.97
N GLY A 220 6.94 -13.21 -2.04
CA GLY A 220 6.75 -13.67 -3.40
C GLY A 220 7.08 -12.58 -4.42
N TYR A 221 6.61 -12.75 -5.65
CA TYR A 221 6.94 -11.85 -6.75
C TYR A 221 5.83 -11.69 -7.79
N TRP A 222 5.86 -10.57 -8.52
CA TRP A 222 5.20 -10.38 -9.80
C TRP A 222 6.19 -10.63 -10.95
N PRO A 223 5.87 -11.47 -11.94
CA PRO A 223 6.68 -11.62 -13.14
C PRO A 223 6.75 -10.29 -13.91
N SER A 224 7.89 -9.94 -14.49
CA SER A 224 7.96 -8.77 -15.39
C SER A 224 7.03 -8.89 -16.60
N SER A 225 6.78 -10.12 -17.07
CA SER A 225 6.00 -10.40 -18.27
C SER A 225 4.52 -10.03 -18.18
N ILE A 226 3.98 -9.79 -16.99
CA ILE A 226 2.60 -9.29 -16.83
C ILE A 226 2.50 -7.77 -17.02
N PHE A 227 3.63 -7.07 -17.09
CA PHE A 227 3.71 -5.61 -17.24
C PHE A 227 4.17 -5.21 -18.64
N SER A 228 3.80 -4.00 -19.05
CA SER A 228 4.36 -3.30 -20.21
C SER A 228 5.47 -2.35 -19.75
N ASN A 229 5.12 -1.31 -19.00
CA ASN A 229 6.06 -0.28 -18.54
C ASN A 229 6.95 -0.77 -17.38
N LEU A 230 6.36 -1.41 -16.37
CA LEU A 230 7.12 -1.97 -15.24
C LEU A 230 7.99 -3.18 -15.64
N ALA A 231 7.92 -3.65 -16.88
CA ALA A 231 8.87 -4.65 -17.38
C ALA A 231 10.31 -4.08 -17.47
N ASP A 232 10.45 -2.77 -17.74
CA ASP A 232 11.74 -2.07 -17.71
C ASP A 232 12.03 -1.51 -16.31
N SER A 233 11.29 -0.46 -15.91
CA SER A 233 11.44 0.26 -14.64
C SER A 233 10.16 1.01 -14.28
N ALA A 234 10.08 1.52 -13.06
CA ALA A 234 9.07 2.49 -12.64
C ALA A 234 9.48 3.93 -13.01
N SER A 235 8.50 4.79 -13.27
CA SER A 235 8.67 6.23 -13.51
C SER A 235 8.37 7.09 -12.29
N ASP A 236 7.62 6.53 -11.35
CA ASP A 236 7.15 7.21 -10.16
C ASP A 236 6.96 6.21 -9.02
N ILE A 237 7.15 6.71 -7.79
CA ILE A 237 6.87 5.99 -6.56
C ILE A 237 6.04 6.91 -5.66
N HIS A 238 5.00 6.37 -5.04
CA HIS A 238 4.22 7.09 -4.04
C HIS A 238 4.14 6.33 -2.73
N TRP A 239 4.03 7.09 -1.63
CA TRP A 239 3.85 6.57 -0.28
C TRP A 239 2.78 7.38 0.43
N GLY A 240 1.83 6.73 1.10
CA GLY A 240 0.91 7.43 1.98
C GLY A 240 -0.45 6.77 2.09
N GLY A 241 -1.45 7.59 2.43
CA GLY A 241 -2.80 7.14 2.68
C GLY A 241 -3.77 7.43 1.53
N GLU A 242 -4.74 6.54 1.38
CA GLU A 242 -5.89 6.73 0.49
C GLU A 242 -7.18 6.31 1.21
N VAL A 243 -8.20 7.12 0.99
CA VAL A 243 -9.57 6.85 1.41
C VAL A 243 -10.45 6.86 0.18
N ALA A 244 -11.28 5.82 0.02
CA ALA A 244 -12.36 5.83 -0.94
C ALA A 244 -13.70 5.81 -0.21
N SER A 245 -14.59 6.72 -0.60
CA SER A 245 -15.98 6.75 -0.13
C SER A 245 -16.94 6.81 -1.30
N HIS A 246 -18.14 6.27 -1.13
CA HIS A 246 -19.20 6.45 -2.12
C HIS A 246 -19.98 7.77 -1.93
N ASN A 247 -19.71 8.48 -0.83
CA ASN A 247 -20.33 9.77 -0.52
C ASN A 247 -19.43 10.92 -1.02
N ALA A 248 -19.87 11.58 -2.09
CA ALA A 248 -19.14 12.64 -2.80
C ALA A 248 -18.79 13.88 -1.99
N ARG A 249 -19.63 14.20 -1.00
CA ARG A 249 -19.58 15.49 -0.32
C ARG A 249 -18.68 15.45 0.91
N GLN A 250 -18.76 14.37 1.68
CA GLN A 250 -17.96 14.16 2.87
C GLN A 250 -18.07 12.73 3.36
N THR A 251 -16.97 12.25 3.89
CA THR A 251 -16.85 10.93 4.48
C THR A 251 -16.33 11.07 5.90
N SER A 252 -16.89 10.31 6.84
CA SER A 252 -16.36 10.14 8.20
C SER A 252 -15.28 9.06 8.27
N ILE A 253 -14.84 8.53 7.12
CA ILE A 253 -13.72 7.59 7.06
C ILE A 253 -12.45 8.28 7.56
N GLN A 254 -11.83 7.69 8.57
CA GLN A 254 -10.53 8.11 9.05
C GLN A 254 -9.44 7.62 8.09
N MET A 255 -8.44 8.46 7.80
CA MET A 255 -7.22 8.04 7.12
C MET A 255 -6.14 7.80 8.16
N GLY A 256 -5.47 6.64 8.08
CA GLY A 256 -4.40 6.30 9.03
C GLY A 256 -4.94 6.18 10.45
N SER A 257 -4.45 7.02 11.36
CA SER A 257 -4.88 7.10 12.75
C SER A 257 -6.18 7.87 12.93
N GLY A 258 -6.64 8.58 11.89
CA GLY A 258 -7.73 9.54 11.98
C GLY A 258 -7.32 10.92 12.50
N HIS A 259 -6.02 11.13 12.76
CA HIS A 259 -5.47 12.39 13.25
C HIS A 259 -4.61 13.08 12.19
N PHE A 260 -4.47 14.40 12.35
CA PHE A 260 -3.69 15.21 11.42
C PHE A 260 -2.18 15.06 11.65
N PRO A 261 -1.36 15.24 10.59
CA PRO A 261 0.09 15.01 10.66
C PRO A 261 0.82 15.88 11.69
N GLN A 262 0.29 17.06 12.03
CA GLN A 262 0.85 17.99 13.01
C GLN A 262 0.93 17.40 14.43
N GLU A 263 0.13 16.38 14.73
CA GLU A 263 0.16 15.72 16.04
C GLU A 263 1.40 14.85 16.25
N GLY A 264 2.10 14.49 15.17
CA GLY A 264 3.41 13.85 15.23
C GLY A 264 3.41 12.42 15.78
N PHE A 265 4.59 12.00 16.24
CA PHE A 265 4.84 10.62 16.68
C PHE A 265 3.86 10.17 17.76
N SER A 266 3.50 8.88 17.73
CA SER A 266 2.50 8.22 18.58
C SER A 266 1.02 8.60 18.36
N LYS A 267 0.73 9.66 17.59
CA LYS A 267 -0.63 10.17 17.37
C LYS A 267 -1.03 10.17 15.90
N ALA A 268 -0.19 10.70 15.03
CA ALA A 268 -0.38 10.69 13.59
C ALA A 268 0.09 9.37 12.96
N SER A 269 -0.49 9.01 11.81
CA SER A 269 0.12 7.98 10.98
C SER A 269 1.36 8.49 10.30
N TYR A 270 2.30 7.59 10.04
CA TYR A 270 3.56 7.92 9.42
C TYR A 270 4.08 6.79 8.52
N ILE A 271 4.90 7.20 7.57
CA ILE A 271 5.78 6.33 6.80
C ILE A 271 7.18 6.90 6.98
N ARG A 272 8.12 6.07 7.46
CA ARG A 272 9.51 6.47 7.75
C ARG A 272 10.49 5.57 7.01
N ASN A 273 11.77 5.96 7.01
CA ASN A 273 12.82 5.28 6.25
C ASN A 273 12.46 5.11 4.76
N ILE A 274 11.89 6.16 4.18
CA ILE A 274 11.55 6.19 2.75
C ILE A 274 12.83 6.20 1.93
N GLN A 275 12.98 5.19 1.09
CA GLN A 275 14.09 5.02 0.16
C GLN A 275 13.58 4.51 -1.19
N VAL A 276 14.32 4.84 -2.24
CA VAL A 276 14.11 4.34 -3.60
C VAL A 276 15.28 3.44 -3.99
N ILE A 277 15.08 2.62 -5.02
CA ILE A 277 16.11 1.75 -5.57
C ILE A 277 16.48 2.24 -6.96
N ASP A 278 17.76 2.48 -7.20
CA ASP A 278 18.30 2.93 -8.48
C ASP A 278 18.63 1.77 -9.44
N SER A 279 19.18 2.09 -10.61
CA SER A 279 19.56 1.10 -11.64
C SER A 279 20.66 0.13 -11.19
N SER A 280 21.46 0.50 -10.19
CA SER A 280 22.49 -0.35 -9.60
C SER A 280 21.92 -1.30 -8.55
N ASN A 281 20.60 -1.26 -8.32
CA ASN A 281 19.89 -1.98 -7.26
C ASN A 281 20.28 -1.55 -5.82
N ASP A 282 20.84 -0.35 -5.68
CA ASP A 282 21.18 0.21 -4.38
C ASP A 282 19.99 0.97 -3.77
N LEU A 283 19.86 0.90 -2.44
CA LEU A 283 18.94 1.75 -1.70
C LEU A 283 19.50 3.18 -1.57
N LYS A 284 18.76 4.17 -2.05
CA LYS A 284 19.11 5.59 -1.98
C LYS A 284 17.99 6.40 -1.35
N LEU A 285 18.33 7.57 -0.84
CA LEU A 285 17.33 8.56 -0.48
C LEU A 285 16.68 9.13 -1.76
N PRO A 286 15.37 9.39 -1.76
CA PRO A 286 14.76 10.10 -2.88
C PRO A 286 15.33 11.52 -2.97
N ASN A 287 15.69 11.97 -4.17
CA ASN A 287 16.22 13.32 -4.40
C ASN A 287 15.24 14.43 -3.98
N ARG A 288 13.94 14.18 -4.17
CA ARG A 288 12.85 15.07 -3.81
C ARG A 288 11.61 14.25 -3.45
N LEU A 289 10.89 14.72 -2.45
CA LEU A 289 9.56 14.22 -2.11
C LEU A 289 8.53 15.32 -2.30
N ASP A 290 7.64 15.12 -3.27
CA ASP A 290 6.52 16.01 -3.53
C ASP A 290 5.28 15.56 -2.76
N LEU A 291 4.81 16.43 -1.87
CA LEU A 291 3.67 16.17 -1.00
C LEU A 291 2.37 16.58 -1.68
N PHE A 292 1.35 15.74 -1.58
CA PHE A 292 0.05 15.99 -2.19
C PHE A 292 -1.10 15.60 -1.27
N ALA A 293 -2.06 16.51 -1.13
CA ALA A 293 -3.37 16.25 -0.54
C ALA A 293 -4.46 17.08 -1.25
N LYS A 294 -5.49 16.43 -1.81
CA LYS A 294 -6.58 17.12 -2.55
C LYS A 294 -7.42 18.02 -1.65
N ARG A 295 -7.63 17.61 -0.39
CA ARG A 295 -8.40 18.36 0.62
C ARG A 295 -7.63 18.40 1.94
N PRO A 296 -6.62 19.28 2.08
CA PRO A 296 -5.72 19.32 3.23
C PRO A 296 -6.45 19.54 4.57
N ASN A 297 -7.62 20.17 4.56
CA ASN A 297 -8.44 20.34 5.76
C ASN A 297 -9.16 19.06 6.21
N CYS A 298 -9.25 18.03 5.35
CA CYS A 298 -9.89 16.74 5.64
C CYS A 298 -8.85 15.66 5.90
N TYR A 299 -7.84 15.61 5.02
CA TYR A 299 -6.70 14.71 5.07
C TYR A 299 -5.47 15.47 4.62
N ASN A 300 -4.38 15.38 5.39
CA ASN A 300 -3.18 16.16 5.14
C ASN A 300 -1.92 15.30 5.23
N VAL A 301 -0.82 15.81 4.71
CA VAL A 301 0.50 15.18 4.75
C VAL A 301 1.56 16.24 5.06
N GLN A 302 2.55 15.87 5.86
CA GLN A 302 3.75 16.66 6.13
C GLN A 302 4.97 15.78 6.04
N GLY A 303 6.02 16.28 5.39
CA GLY A 303 7.29 15.57 5.23
C GLY A 303 8.36 16.10 6.16
N GLY A 304 9.37 15.27 6.41
CA GLY A 304 10.56 15.66 7.13
C GLY A 304 11.72 14.70 6.86
N ALA A 305 12.89 15.11 7.31
CA ALA A 305 14.10 14.28 7.31
C ALA A 305 14.75 14.34 8.69
N SER A 306 15.32 13.24 9.13
CA SER A 306 16.08 13.13 10.37
C SER A 306 17.37 12.37 10.14
N SER A 307 18.43 12.75 10.86
CA SER A 307 19.69 11.99 10.94
C SER A 307 19.60 10.78 11.88
N SER A 308 18.49 10.63 12.62
CA SER A 308 18.18 9.43 13.41
C SER A 308 17.65 8.30 12.53
N ASP A 309 17.33 7.15 13.15
CA ASP A 309 16.72 5.96 12.52
C ASP A 309 15.35 6.21 11.84
N TRP A 310 14.83 7.43 11.86
CA TRP A 310 13.65 7.85 11.11
C TRP A 310 13.92 8.10 9.63
N GLY A 311 15.15 8.50 9.27
CA GLY A 311 15.53 8.82 7.89
C GLY A 311 14.61 9.88 7.27
N THR A 312 14.25 9.67 5.99
CA THR A 312 13.22 10.46 5.31
C THR A 312 11.83 9.91 5.65
N TYR A 313 10.89 10.78 6.00
CA TYR A 313 9.56 10.37 6.46
C TYR A 313 8.44 11.33 6.06
N ILE A 314 7.21 10.82 6.17
CA ILE A 314 6.00 11.63 6.21
C ILE A 314 5.14 11.28 7.41
N TYR A 315 4.45 12.28 7.95
CA TYR A 315 3.21 12.09 8.68
C TYR A 315 2.04 12.32 7.74
N TYR A 316 0.98 11.55 7.87
CA TYR A 316 -0.23 11.69 7.07
C TYR A 316 -1.46 11.26 7.87
N GLY A 317 -2.63 11.70 7.42
CA GLY A 317 -3.90 11.26 7.98
C GLY A 317 -4.92 12.37 8.07
N GLY A 318 -6.01 12.06 8.76
CA GLY A 318 -7.05 13.02 9.07
C GLY A 318 -8.38 12.32 9.37
N PRO A 319 -9.31 13.02 10.05
CA PRO A 319 -10.57 12.44 10.48
C PRO A 319 -11.60 12.34 9.35
N GLY A 320 -11.31 12.90 8.18
CA GLY A 320 -12.32 13.12 7.14
C GLY A 320 -13.21 14.31 7.53
N LYS A 321 -14.50 14.08 7.72
CA LYS A 321 -15.47 15.11 8.10
C LYS A 321 -15.12 15.73 9.46
N SER A 322 -14.94 17.05 9.48
CA SER A 322 -14.66 17.83 10.69
C SER A 322 -15.17 19.27 10.52
N PRO A 323 -15.24 20.11 11.57
CA PRO A 323 -15.62 21.52 11.40
C PRO A 323 -14.75 22.29 10.39
N ASN A 324 -13.49 21.89 10.23
CA ASN A 324 -12.56 22.49 9.26
C ASN A 324 -12.66 21.86 7.85
N CYS A 325 -13.38 20.74 7.73
CA CYS A 325 -13.74 20.06 6.49
C CYS A 325 -15.28 19.89 6.43
N PRO A 326 -16.02 20.99 6.18
CA PRO A 326 -17.46 21.12 6.39
C PRO A 326 -18.33 20.76 5.20
#